data_AF-R4SQR8-F1
#
_entry.id   AF-R4SQR8-F1
#
_cell.length_a   1.000
_cell.length_b   1.000
_cell.length_c   1.000
_cell.angle_alpha   90.00
_cell.angle_beta   90.00
_cell.angle_gamma   90.00
#
_symmetry.space_group_name_H-M   'P 1'
#
loop_
_entity.id
_entity.type
_entity.pdbx_description
1 polymer ?
#
loop_
_entity_poly.entity_id
_entity_poly.type
_entity_poly.pdbx_seq_one_letter_code
_entity_poly.pdbx_strand_id
1 'polypeptide(L)'
;MSVGCGSWMAGKVTSAAVIRRVAVLPQPPLLIPELAAGAADECAELREACLAAARRLTSASPDWVVVGAAAGAPEVPEHASGSFRGFGVDLGVSLSRVTAPETELPLPALVAGWLREQAGASSVRVHLVEPATPSDQCGQFARAVGDHPAVLILGDGSSRHGPRSPGGEDARAEGFDAGIRDALAKADTGALAALDPALAAELGAGGRAPWQVLAGLADGDWTAEVLYSAAPFGVGYHVAVWDHA
;
A
#
# COMPACT_ATOMS: atom_id res chain seq x y z
N MET A 1 45.69 -43.55 -4.43
CA MET A 1 46.00 -42.34 -5.24
C MET A 1 44.68 -41.88 -5.86
N SER A 2 43.88 -41.19 -5.05
CA SER A 2 43.49 -39.78 -5.19
C SER A 2 42.40 -39.56 -6.23
N VAL A 3 41.16 -39.54 -5.75
CA VAL A 3 39.94 -39.17 -6.49
C VAL A 3 39.77 -37.66 -6.33
N GLY A 4 39.66 -36.93 -7.43
CA GLY A 4 39.64 -35.47 -7.46
C GLY A 4 38.44 -34.86 -6.73
N CYS A 5 38.74 -33.97 -5.79
CA CYS A 5 37.77 -33.10 -5.13
C CYS A 5 37.38 -31.98 -6.12
N GLY A 6 36.18 -32.09 -6.69
CA GLY A 6 35.57 -31.00 -7.45
C GLY A 6 35.18 -29.87 -6.52
N SER A 7 35.93 -28.77 -6.59
CA SER A 7 35.63 -27.49 -5.95
C SER A 7 34.35 -26.92 -6.55
N TRP A 8 33.25 -27.01 -5.82
CA TRP A 8 32.03 -26.25 -6.14
C TRP A 8 32.28 -24.78 -5.80
N MET A 9 32.33 -23.95 -6.84
CA MET A 9 32.36 -22.50 -6.69
C MET A 9 31.10 -22.04 -5.98
N ALA A 10 31.26 -21.46 -4.81
CA ALA A 10 30.23 -20.68 -4.13
C ALA A 10 29.79 -19.56 -5.09
N GLY A 11 28.62 -19.74 -5.71
CA GLY A 11 27.92 -18.67 -6.40
C GLY A 11 27.72 -17.52 -5.41
N LYS A 12 28.13 -16.32 -5.82
CA LYS A 12 27.96 -15.08 -5.05
C LYS A 12 26.58 -15.04 -4.42
N VAL A 13 26.52 -14.91 -3.10
CA VAL A 13 25.35 -14.41 -2.40
C VAL A 13 25.06 -13.04 -3.03
N THR A 14 24.06 -12.99 -3.90
CA THR A 14 23.46 -11.73 -4.32
C THR A 14 23.08 -11.01 -3.04
N SER A 15 23.61 -9.81 -2.83
CA SER A 15 23.19 -8.92 -1.75
C SER A 15 21.67 -9.06 -1.61
N ALA A 16 21.18 -9.45 -0.44
CA ALA A 16 19.76 -9.38 -0.14
C ALA A 16 19.31 -7.99 -0.63
N ALA A 17 18.31 -7.95 -1.52
CA ALA A 17 17.80 -6.67 -1.97
C ALA A 17 17.43 -5.90 -0.69
N VAL A 18 17.86 -4.66 -0.52
CA VAL A 18 17.40 -3.85 0.60
C VAL A 18 16.21 -3.05 0.07
N ILE A 19 15.14 -2.93 0.86
CA ILE A 19 14.04 -2.02 0.51
C ILE A 19 14.62 -0.62 0.44
N ARG A 20 14.61 -0.01 -0.74
CA ARG A 20 15.17 1.34 -0.94
C ARG A 20 14.13 2.41 -0.73
N ARG A 21 12.89 2.13 -1.13
CA ARG A 21 11.79 3.08 -1.06
C ARG A 21 10.47 2.39 -0.72
N VAL A 22 9.75 3.03 0.18
CA VAL A 22 8.36 2.72 0.49
C VAL A 22 7.49 3.91 0.10
N ALA A 23 6.32 3.66 -0.48
CA ALA A 23 5.26 4.65 -0.57
C ALA A 23 4.02 4.15 0.19
N VAL A 24 3.38 5.00 0.98
CA VAL A 24 2.09 4.75 1.63
C VAL A 24 1.05 5.59 0.94
N LEU A 25 0.03 4.97 0.36
CA LEU A 25 -1.05 5.64 -0.35
C LEU A 25 -2.42 5.12 0.16
N PRO A 26 -3.47 5.94 0.08
CA PRO A 26 -4.83 5.47 0.28
C PRO A 26 -5.30 4.67 -0.94
N GLN A 27 -6.45 4.01 -0.81
CA GLN A 27 -7.03 3.19 -1.87
C GLN A 27 -8.52 3.44 -2.20
N PRO A 28 -9.09 4.64 -1.96
CA PRO A 28 -10.49 4.85 -2.25
C PRO A 28 -10.69 4.90 -3.78
N PRO A 29 -11.80 4.34 -4.32
CA PRO A 29 -12.08 4.40 -5.75
C PRO A 29 -12.13 5.82 -6.32
N LEU A 30 -12.37 6.85 -5.49
CA LEU A 30 -12.35 8.28 -5.88
C LEU A 30 -10.99 8.77 -6.39
N LEU A 31 -9.90 8.03 -6.17
CA LEU A 31 -8.62 8.33 -6.81
C LEU A 31 -8.72 8.26 -8.34
N ILE A 32 -9.64 7.46 -8.87
CA ILE A 32 -9.90 7.33 -10.30
C ILE A 32 -10.78 8.51 -10.73
N PRO A 33 -10.34 9.38 -11.65
CA PRO A 33 -11.09 10.56 -12.07
C PRO A 33 -12.53 10.26 -12.52
N GLU A 34 -12.72 9.14 -13.23
CA GLU A 34 -14.00 8.68 -13.75
C GLU A 34 -14.98 8.28 -12.64
N LEU A 35 -14.48 7.91 -11.46
CA LEU A 35 -15.27 7.52 -10.29
C LEU A 35 -15.52 8.67 -9.31
N ALA A 36 -14.80 9.79 -9.45
CA ALA A 36 -14.90 10.93 -8.56
C ALA A 36 -16.13 11.82 -8.86
N ALA A 37 -17.30 11.22 -9.10
CA ALA A 37 -18.61 11.80 -9.50
C ALA A 37 -18.89 13.28 -9.13
N GLY A 38 -18.24 14.23 -9.83
CA GLY A 38 -18.36 15.68 -9.58
C GLY A 38 -17.45 16.25 -8.49
N ALA A 39 -16.73 15.41 -7.74
CA ALA A 39 -15.70 15.77 -6.76
C ALA A 39 -14.27 15.64 -7.31
N ALA A 40 -14.11 15.52 -8.64
CA ALA A 40 -12.81 15.29 -9.28
C ALA A 40 -11.76 16.35 -8.92
N ASP A 41 -12.19 17.61 -8.82
CA ASP A 41 -11.37 18.76 -8.41
C ASP A 41 -11.03 18.69 -6.90
N GLU A 42 -12.00 18.34 -6.05
CA GLU A 42 -11.78 18.14 -4.61
C GLU A 42 -10.80 16.98 -4.34
N CYS A 43 -10.76 15.99 -5.23
CA CYS A 43 -9.84 14.86 -5.17
C CYS A 43 -8.48 15.16 -5.85
N ALA A 44 -8.33 16.28 -6.55
CA ALA A 44 -7.17 16.52 -7.42
C ALA A 44 -5.86 16.59 -6.64
N GLU A 45 -5.83 17.30 -5.51
CA GLU A 45 -4.62 17.40 -4.67
C GLU A 45 -4.20 16.04 -4.11
N LEU A 46 -5.17 15.26 -3.61
CA LEU A 46 -4.92 13.91 -3.11
C LEU A 46 -4.39 13.00 -4.25
N ARG A 47 -5.04 13.04 -5.41
CA ARG A 47 -4.65 12.24 -6.59
C ARG A 47 -3.24 12.60 -7.04
N GLU A 48 -2.92 13.89 -7.15
CA GLU A 48 -1.59 14.34 -7.53
C GLU A 48 -0.51 13.91 -6.52
N ALA A 49 -0.81 13.95 -5.22
CA ALA A 49 0.09 13.43 -4.19
C ALA A 49 0.34 11.92 -4.37
N CYS A 50 -0.72 11.12 -4.58
CA CYS A 50 -0.60 9.68 -4.86
C CYS A 50 0.25 9.42 -6.10
N LEU A 51 -0.02 10.12 -7.21
CA LEU A 51 0.73 9.95 -8.45
C LEU A 51 2.19 10.40 -8.31
N ALA A 52 2.46 11.44 -7.53
CA ALA A 52 3.82 11.87 -7.22
C ALA A 52 4.59 10.81 -6.41
N ALA A 53 3.98 10.24 -5.37
CA ALA A 53 4.56 9.15 -4.60
C ALA A 53 4.82 7.90 -5.46
N ALA A 54 3.85 7.52 -6.30
CA ALA A 54 3.97 6.37 -7.20
C ALA A 54 5.10 6.56 -8.23
N ARG A 55 5.25 7.76 -8.82
CA ARG A 55 6.38 8.08 -9.71
C ARG A 55 7.74 8.01 -8.99
N ARG A 56 7.82 8.47 -7.74
CA ARG A 56 9.02 8.30 -6.91
C ARG A 56 9.30 6.81 -6.70
N LEU A 57 8.28 6.00 -6.43
CA LEU A 57 8.43 4.54 -6.33
C LEU A 57 9.00 3.91 -7.62
N THR A 58 8.47 4.25 -8.80
CA THR A 58 9.01 3.81 -10.11
C THR A 58 10.48 4.16 -10.29
N SER A 59 10.91 5.33 -9.79
CA SER A 59 12.32 5.75 -9.92
C SER A 59 13.30 4.91 -9.09
N ALA A 60 12.82 4.20 -8.05
CA ALA A 60 13.64 3.23 -7.31
C ALA A 60 13.67 1.87 -8.03
N SER A 61 12.54 1.43 -8.57
CA SER A 61 12.40 0.21 -9.35
C SER A 61 11.11 0.26 -10.20
N PRO A 62 11.15 -0.20 -11.47
CA PRO A 62 9.96 -0.29 -12.30
C PRO A 62 9.03 -1.44 -11.90
N ASP A 63 9.50 -2.39 -11.10
CA ASP A 63 8.70 -3.46 -10.53
C ASP A 63 8.43 -3.11 -9.06
N TRP A 64 7.20 -3.32 -8.58
CA TRP A 64 6.81 -3.04 -7.20
C TRP A 64 6.26 -4.28 -6.52
N VAL A 65 6.44 -4.33 -5.20
CA VAL A 65 5.61 -5.13 -4.30
C VAL A 65 4.55 -4.23 -3.71
N VAL A 66 3.31 -4.70 -3.62
CA VAL A 66 2.17 -3.97 -3.07
C VAL A 66 1.61 -4.75 -1.89
N VAL A 67 1.41 -4.09 -0.76
CA VAL A 67 0.70 -4.65 0.40
C VAL A 67 -0.60 -3.88 0.60
N GLY A 68 -1.72 -4.58 0.59
CA GLY A 68 -3.04 -4.01 0.89
C GLY A 68 -3.86 -4.95 1.77
N ALA A 69 -5.06 -4.53 2.15
CA ALA A 69 -5.97 -5.35 2.93
C ALA A 69 -7.23 -5.72 2.15
N ALA A 70 -7.63 -6.99 2.23
CA ALA A 70 -8.88 -7.49 1.66
C ALA A 70 -9.42 -8.65 2.48
N ALA A 71 -10.74 -8.70 2.67
CA ALA A 71 -11.40 -9.81 3.35
C ALA A 71 -11.15 -11.13 2.61
N GLY A 72 -10.83 -12.18 3.37
CA GLY A 72 -10.42 -13.49 2.86
C GLY A 72 -9.00 -13.53 2.31
N ALA A 73 -8.30 -12.39 2.21
CA ALA A 73 -6.94 -12.26 1.68
C ALA A 73 -6.66 -13.15 0.45
N PRO A 74 -7.47 -13.02 -0.63
CA PRO A 74 -7.35 -13.91 -1.78
C PRO A 74 -5.98 -13.77 -2.44
N GLU A 75 -5.47 -14.87 -3.01
CA GLU A 75 -4.26 -14.82 -3.83
C GLU A 75 -4.53 -14.01 -5.11
N VAL A 76 -3.60 -13.12 -5.45
CA VAL A 76 -3.67 -12.28 -6.65
C VAL A 76 -2.64 -12.76 -7.67
N PRO A 77 -3.05 -13.24 -8.86
CA PRO A 77 -2.09 -13.68 -9.88
C PRO A 77 -1.21 -12.53 -10.40
N GLU A 78 0.08 -12.79 -10.58
CA GLU A 78 1.12 -11.79 -10.91
C GLU A 78 0.87 -10.97 -12.19
N HIS A 79 0.12 -11.52 -13.15
CA HIS A 79 -0.21 -10.85 -14.42
C HIS A 79 -1.70 -10.60 -14.58
N ALA A 80 -2.48 -10.67 -13.50
CA ALA A 80 -3.93 -10.50 -13.58
C ALA A 80 -4.33 -9.14 -14.18
N SER A 81 -5.48 -9.13 -14.83
CA SER A 81 -6.17 -7.92 -15.25
C SER A 81 -7.57 -7.93 -14.64
N GLY A 82 -8.11 -6.74 -14.35
CA GLY A 82 -9.43 -6.56 -13.76
C GLY A 82 -10.04 -5.24 -14.24
N SER A 83 -11.19 -4.86 -13.71
CA SER A 83 -11.80 -3.57 -14.05
C SER A 83 -12.55 -2.95 -12.89
N PHE A 84 -12.76 -1.64 -12.98
CA PHE A 84 -13.63 -0.89 -12.07
C PHE A 84 -15.11 -0.98 -12.46
N ARG A 85 -15.52 -1.94 -13.30
CA ARG A 85 -16.94 -2.12 -13.70
C ARG A 85 -17.85 -2.31 -12.50
N GLY A 86 -17.38 -3.02 -11.46
CA GLY A 86 -18.09 -3.19 -10.19
C GLY A 86 -18.33 -1.90 -9.40
N PHE A 87 -17.59 -0.82 -9.74
CA PHE A 87 -17.73 0.52 -9.18
C PHE A 87 -18.47 1.49 -10.12
N GLY A 88 -18.95 1.00 -11.27
CA GLY A 88 -19.78 1.77 -12.20
C GLY A 88 -19.05 2.41 -13.38
N VAL A 89 -17.75 2.15 -13.57
CA VAL A 89 -17.00 2.65 -14.74
C VAL A 89 -16.35 1.51 -15.52
N ASP A 90 -16.43 1.58 -16.85
CA ASP A 90 -15.74 0.63 -17.73
C ASP A 90 -14.27 1.02 -17.91
N LEU A 91 -13.48 0.82 -16.86
CA LEU A 91 -12.04 1.08 -16.84
C LEU A 91 -11.30 -0.21 -16.46
N GLY A 92 -10.60 -0.80 -17.43
CA GLY A 92 -9.73 -1.96 -17.23
C GLY A 92 -8.36 -1.57 -16.68
N VAL A 93 -7.75 -2.45 -15.89
CA VAL A 93 -6.40 -2.32 -15.35
C VAL A 93 -5.66 -3.65 -15.44
N SER A 94 -4.33 -3.59 -15.52
CA SER A 94 -3.46 -4.77 -15.51
C SER A 94 -2.35 -4.61 -14.49
N LEU A 95 -2.00 -5.71 -13.80
CA LEU A 95 -0.90 -5.71 -12.82
C LEU A 95 0.49 -5.74 -13.48
N SER A 96 0.56 -5.94 -14.80
CA SER A 96 1.81 -5.86 -15.56
C SER A 96 1.57 -5.38 -16.99
N ARG A 97 2.65 -5.20 -17.76
CA ARG A 97 2.58 -4.93 -19.21
C ARG A 97 2.12 -6.14 -20.04
N VAL A 98 2.00 -7.31 -19.44
CA VAL A 98 1.46 -8.51 -20.08
C VAL A 98 -0.05 -8.48 -19.95
N THR A 99 -0.75 -8.56 -21.07
CA THR A 99 -2.20 -8.71 -21.09
C THR A 99 -2.58 -10.14 -20.71
N ALA A 100 -3.42 -10.27 -19.69
CA ALA A 100 -4.04 -11.53 -19.31
C ALA A 100 -5.57 -11.42 -19.40
N PRO A 101 -6.30 -12.55 -19.44
CA PRO A 101 -7.76 -12.53 -19.31
C PRO A 101 -8.19 -11.79 -18.04
N GLU A 102 -9.29 -11.05 -18.14
CA GLU A 102 -9.86 -10.33 -17.01
C GLU A 102 -10.38 -11.31 -15.95
N THR A 103 -10.13 -10.98 -14.68
CA THR A 103 -10.64 -11.69 -13.52
C THR A 103 -11.15 -10.69 -12.48
N GLU A 104 -11.89 -11.18 -11.49
CA GLU A 104 -12.30 -10.35 -10.37
C GLU A 104 -11.09 -10.06 -9.48
N LEU A 105 -10.83 -8.78 -9.23
CA LEU A 105 -9.72 -8.34 -8.39
C LEU A 105 -10.25 -7.53 -7.20
N PRO A 106 -9.70 -7.73 -5.99
CA PRO A 106 -10.05 -6.91 -4.85
C PRO A 106 -9.56 -5.47 -5.06
N LEU A 107 -10.22 -4.52 -4.40
CA LEU A 107 -9.96 -3.08 -4.58
C LEU A 107 -8.47 -2.68 -4.48
N PRO A 108 -7.66 -3.14 -3.50
CA PRO A 108 -6.23 -2.81 -3.47
C PRO A 108 -5.49 -3.21 -4.76
N ALA A 109 -5.84 -4.34 -5.38
CA ALA A 109 -5.23 -4.79 -6.63
C ALA A 109 -5.67 -3.94 -7.83
N LEU A 110 -6.94 -3.52 -7.88
CA LEU A 110 -7.43 -2.61 -8.92
C LEU A 110 -6.72 -1.24 -8.85
N VAL A 111 -6.61 -0.67 -7.64
CA VAL A 111 -5.91 0.59 -7.41
C VAL A 111 -4.42 0.46 -7.72
N ALA A 112 -3.79 -0.65 -7.35
CA ALA A 112 -2.39 -0.92 -7.70
C ALA A 112 -2.16 -0.97 -9.21
N GLY A 113 -3.03 -1.66 -9.95
CA GLY A 113 -2.97 -1.72 -11.41
C GLY A 113 -3.13 -0.34 -12.06
N TRP A 114 -4.05 0.49 -11.55
CA TRP A 114 -4.22 1.87 -11.99
C TRP A 114 -2.96 2.71 -11.72
N LEU A 115 -2.45 2.72 -10.48
CA LEU A 115 -1.24 3.45 -10.09
C LEU A 115 -0.01 3.03 -10.90
N ARG A 116 0.14 1.72 -11.16
CA ARG A 116 1.22 1.18 -12.01
C ARG A 116 1.21 1.84 -13.38
N GLU A 117 0.05 1.89 -14.02
CA GLU A 117 -0.09 2.48 -15.35
C GLU A 117 0.20 3.98 -15.31
N GLN A 118 -0.39 4.72 -14.37
CA GLN A 118 -0.19 6.16 -14.25
C GLN A 118 1.27 6.55 -13.94
N ALA A 119 1.99 5.71 -13.21
CA ALA A 119 3.39 5.93 -12.85
C ALA A 119 4.40 5.32 -13.84
N GLY A 120 3.94 4.64 -14.90
CA GLY A 120 4.79 4.02 -15.92
C GLY A 120 5.55 2.76 -15.47
N ALA A 121 5.14 2.14 -14.35
CA ALA A 121 5.75 0.93 -13.84
C ALA A 121 5.52 -0.29 -14.77
N SER A 122 6.45 -1.24 -14.71
CA SER A 122 6.45 -2.47 -15.50
C SER A 122 5.51 -3.52 -14.92
N SER A 123 5.56 -3.74 -13.60
CA SER A 123 4.74 -4.73 -12.92
C SER A 123 4.51 -4.41 -11.45
N VAL A 124 3.43 -4.95 -10.89
CA VAL A 124 3.14 -4.94 -9.45
C VAL A 124 2.79 -6.36 -9.00
N ARG A 125 3.40 -6.81 -7.90
CA ARG A 125 3.02 -8.04 -7.21
C ARG A 125 2.24 -7.69 -5.95
N VAL A 126 1.00 -8.15 -5.86
CA VAL A 126 0.08 -7.78 -4.78
C VAL A 126 0.04 -8.86 -3.71
N HIS A 127 0.29 -8.47 -2.46
CA HIS A 127 0.13 -9.27 -1.26
C HIS A 127 -1.01 -8.69 -0.42
N LEU A 128 -1.98 -9.52 -0.07
CA LEU A 128 -3.15 -9.11 0.71
C LEU A 128 -3.09 -9.70 2.10
N VAL A 129 -3.28 -8.84 3.10
CA VAL A 129 -3.46 -9.23 4.50
C VAL A 129 -4.94 -9.14 4.87
N GLU A 130 -5.43 -10.05 5.71
CA GLU A 130 -6.79 -9.97 6.22
C GLU A 130 -6.92 -8.75 7.14
N PRO A 131 -7.92 -7.87 6.94
CA PRO A 131 -8.13 -6.69 7.79
C PRO A 131 -8.13 -6.94 9.29
N ALA A 132 -8.51 -8.13 9.75
CA ALA A 132 -8.55 -8.53 11.15
C ALA A 132 -7.29 -9.27 11.65
N THR A 133 -6.24 -9.45 10.83
CA THR A 133 -5.00 -10.14 11.22
C THR A 133 -4.42 -9.56 12.52
N PRO A 134 -4.06 -10.38 13.53
CA PRO A 134 -3.39 -9.90 14.74
C PRO A 134 -2.02 -9.25 14.46
N SER A 135 -1.61 -8.27 15.29
CA SER A 135 -0.41 -7.46 15.04
C SER A 135 0.90 -8.27 14.95
N ASP A 136 1.04 -9.34 15.75
CA ASP A 136 2.20 -10.24 15.72
C ASP A 136 2.29 -11.04 14.39
N GLN A 137 1.14 -11.34 13.79
CA GLN A 137 1.05 -12.00 12.50
C GLN A 137 1.29 -11.04 11.33
N CYS A 138 0.95 -9.74 11.46
CA CYS A 138 1.37 -8.73 10.48
C CYS A 138 2.90 -8.67 10.33
N GLY A 139 3.64 -8.78 11.44
CA GLY A 139 5.11 -8.87 11.40
C GLY A 139 5.64 -10.17 10.78
N GLN A 140 4.91 -11.29 10.90
CA GLN A 140 5.23 -12.53 10.18
C GLN A 140 4.99 -12.38 8.68
N PHE A 141 3.90 -11.70 8.30
CA PHE A 141 3.55 -11.42 6.93
C PHE A 141 4.62 -10.56 6.23
N ALA A 142 5.18 -9.56 6.91
CA ALA A 142 6.30 -8.77 6.40
C ALA A 142 7.49 -9.64 5.94
N ARG A 143 7.85 -10.67 6.71
CA ARG A 143 8.91 -11.62 6.33
C ARG A 143 8.57 -12.45 5.10
N ALA A 144 7.29 -12.76 4.88
CA ALA A 144 6.83 -13.52 3.72
C ALA A 144 6.78 -12.65 2.45
N VAL A 145 6.52 -11.34 2.59
CA VAL A 145 6.62 -10.37 1.50
C VAL A 145 8.08 -10.28 1.02
N GLY A 146 9.04 -10.29 1.97
CA GLY A 146 10.47 -10.29 1.68
C GLY A 146 10.96 -8.94 1.17
N ASP A 147 12.23 -8.90 0.76
CA ASP A 147 12.84 -7.64 0.38
C ASP A 147 12.62 -7.29 -1.10
N HIS A 148 12.10 -6.09 -1.34
CA HIS A 148 11.92 -5.54 -2.68
C HIS A 148 12.39 -4.08 -2.71
N PRO A 149 13.13 -3.62 -3.75
CA PRO A 149 13.65 -2.25 -3.78
C PRO A 149 12.58 -1.16 -3.68
N ALA A 150 11.35 -1.47 -4.11
CA ALA A 150 10.20 -0.57 -4.13
C ALA A 150 8.97 -1.30 -3.58
N VAL A 151 8.41 -0.79 -2.48
CA VAL A 151 7.21 -1.31 -1.82
C VAL A 151 6.12 -0.23 -1.75
N LEU A 152 4.90 -0.57 -2.15
CA LEU A 152 3.70 0.25 -2.01
C LEU A 152 2.82 -0.34 -0.91
N ILE A 153 2.40 0.49 0.04
CA ILE A 153 1.45 0.14 1.09
C ILE A 153 0.15 0.87 0.80
N LEU A 154 -0.94 0.12 0.65
CA LEU A 154 -2.27 0.65 0.39
C LEU A 154 -3.16 0.54 1.62
N GLY A 155 -3.71 1.67 2.08
CA GLY A 155 -4.54 1.69 3.28
C GLY A 155 -5.14 3.05 3.60
N ASP A 156 -6.41 3.05 4.02
CA ASP A 156 -7.14 4.24 4.41
C ASP A 156 -7.16 4.44 5.93
N GLY A 157 -7.21 5.70 6.36
CA GLY A 157 -7.47 6.15 7.72
C GLY A 157 -8.91 5.92 8.17
N SER A 158 -9.28 6.54 9.28
CA SER A 158 -10.63 6.39 9.83
C SER A 158 -11.67 6.88 8.84
N SER A 159 -12.76 6.13 8.68
CA SER A 159 -13.91 6.52 7.86
C SER A 159 -15.00 7.27 8.64
N ARG A 160 -14.63 7.88 9.78
CA ARG A 160 -15.53 8.48 10.77
C ARG A 160 -15.29 9.97 11.06
N HIS A 161 -14.64 10.69 10.15
CA HIS A 161 -14.36 12.12 10.32
C HIS A 161 -15.59 13.00 10.09
N GLY A 162 -16.18 13.48 11.19
CA GLY A 162 -17.26 14.45 11.17
C GLY A 162 -18.62 13.90 10.71
N PRO A 163 -19.67 14.75 10.71
CA PRO A 163 -21.06 14.32 10.52
C PRO A 163 -21.39 13.75 9.13
N ARG A 164 -20.58 14.07 8.11
CA ARG A 164 -20.76 13.58 6.73
C ARG A 164 -19.97 12.31 6.43
N SER A 165 -19.30 11.75 7.43
CA SER A 165 -18.47 10.56 7.24
C SER A 165 -19.30 9.33 6.88
N PRO A 166 -18.82 8.46 5.97
CA PRO A 166 -19.55 7.27 5.55
C PRO A 166 -19.72 6.25 6.68
N GLY A 167 -18.78 6.17 7.62
CA GLY A 167 -18.87 5.30 8.79
C GLY A 167 -19.73 5.85 9.93
N GLY A 168 -20.15 7.12 9.86
CA GLY A 168 -20.76 7.85 10.96
C GLY A 168 -19.71 8.42 11.92
N GLU A 169 -19.98 9.61 12.44
CA GLU A 169 -19.02 10.41 13.21
C GLU A 169 -18.54 9.72 14.48
N ASP A 170 -17.23 9.79 14.73
CA ASP A 170 -16.60 9.41 16.00
C ASP A 170 -15.49 10.41 16.32
N ALA A 171 -15.57 11.06 17.49
CA ALA A 171 -14.62 12.09 17.91
C ALA A 171 -13.17 11.58 18.05
N ARG A 172 -12.96 10.25 18.13
CA ARG A 172 -11.62 9.64 18.20
C ARG A 172 -10.91 9.61 16.85
N ALA A 173 -11.62 9.78 15.73
CA ALA A 173 -11.08 9.69 14.37
C ALA A 173 -9.94 10.70 14.13
N GLU A 174 -10.10 11.94 14.60
CA GLU A 174 -9.09 13.01 14.44
C GLU A 174 -7.77 12.63 15.14
N GLY A 175 -7.84 12.21 16.40
CA GLY A 175 -6.67 11.82 17.17
C GLY A 175 -5.99 10.56 16.61
N PHE A 176 -6.77 9.60 16.14
CA PHE A 176 -6.25 8.38 15.51
C PHE A 176 -5.46 8.71 14.23
N ASP A 177 -6.04 9.46 13.29
CA ASP A 177 -5.37 9.79 12.03
C ASP A 177 -4.22 10.79 12.20
N ALA A 178 -4.28 11.69 13.19
CA ALA A 178 -3.14 12.51 13.56
C ALA A 178 -1.96 11.65 14.03
N GLY A 179 -2.22 10.59 14.80
CA GLY A 179 -1.20 9.61 15.20
C GLY A 179 -0.58 8.87 14.01
N ILE A 180 -1.40 8.45 13.04
CA ILE A 180 -0.92 7.83 11.79
C ILE A 180 -0.03 8.80 11.01
N ARG A 181 -0.49 10.04 10.79
CA ARG A 181 0.28 11.07 10.10
C ARG A 181 1.64 11.28 10.77
N ASP A 182 1.65 11.41 12.09
CA ASP A 182 2.88 11.67 12.84
C ASP A 182 3.85 10.49 12.79
N ALA A 183 3.34 9.25 12.82
CA ALA A 183 4.14 8.05 12.65
C ALA A 183 4.73 7.97 11.23
N LEU A 184 3.92 8.26 10.21
CA LEU A 184 4.37 8.32 8.82
C LEU A 184 5.41 9.42 8.56
N ALA A 185 5.28 10.58 9.19
CA ALA A 185 6.22 11.69 9.05
C ALA A 185 7.59 11.43 9.71
N LYS A 186 7.67 10.48 10.65
CA LYS A 186 8.88 10.18 11.42
C LYS A 186 9.46 8.80 11.09
N ALA A 187 8.88 8.08 10.13
CA ALA A 187 9.13 6.66 9.91
C ALA A 187 9.07 5.82 11.21
N ASP A 188 8.11 6.14 12.09
CA ASP A 188 7.98 5.49 13.41
C ASP A 188 7.30 4.12 13.26
N THR A 189 8.12 3.11 12.94
CA THR A 189 7.65 1.71 12.83
C THR A 189 7.12 1.18 14.15
N GLY A 190 7.61 1.67 15.29
CA GLY A 190 7.09 1.30 16.61
C GLY A 190 5.64 1.74 16.80
N ALA A 191 5.32 3.00 16.46
CA ALA A 191 3.97 3.52 16.53
C ALA A 191 3.02 2.80 15.56
N LEU A 192 3.46 2.52 14.32
CA LEU A 192 2.67 1.75 13.36
C LEU A 192 2.44 0.31 13.83
N ALA A 193 3.45 -0.35 14.41
CA ALA A 193 3.33 -1.69 14.97
C ALA A 193 2.34 -1.73 16.14
N ALA A 194 2.26 -0.66 16.94
CA ALA A 194 1.44 -0.56 18.14
C ALA A 194 -0.04 -0.18 17.89
N LEU A 195 -0.46 -0.02 16.64
CA LEU A 195 -1.85 0.32 16.32
C LEU A 195 -2.83 -0.73 16.86
N ASP A 196 -3.78 -0.28 17.68
CA ASP A 196 -4.79 -1.12 18.29
C ASP A 196 -5.76 -1.67 17.23
N PRO A 197 -5.85 -3.00 17.04
CA PRO A 197 -6.74 -3.60 16.04
C PRO A 197 -8.23 -3.33 16.30
N ALA A 198 -8.66 -3.31 17.57
CA ALA A 198 -10.05 -3.09 17.93
C ALA A 198 -10.44 -1.63 17.68
N LEU A 199 -9.61 -0.68 18.11
CA LEU A 199 -9.87 0.74 17.85
C LEU A 199 -9.91 1.03 16.34
N ALA A 200 -8.96 0.49 15.57
CA ALA A 200 -8.95 0.69 14.12
C ALA A 200 -10.20 0.10 13.44
N ALA A 201 -10.67 -1.07 13.91
CA ALA A 201 -11.90 -1.67 13.41
C ALA A 201 -13.13 -0.81 13.76
N GLU A 202 -13.23 -0.32 15.01
CA GLU A 202 -14.28 0.61 15.43
C GLU A 202 -14.30 1.86 14.56
N LEU A 203 -13.13 2.43 14.27
CA LEU A 203 -12.95 3.63 13.45
C LEU A 203 -13.02 3.39 11.94
N GLY A 204 -13.20 2.14 11.50
CA GLY A 204 -13.27 1.76 10.10
C GLY A 204 -11.99 2.10 9.31
N ALA A 205 -10.83 1.99 9.96
CA ALA A 205 -9.52 2.28 9.36
C ALA A 205 -8.95 1.05 8.64
N GLY A 206 -9.10 1.03 7.31
CA GLY A 206 -8.68 -0.10 6.47
C GLY A 206 -7.17 -0.27 6.35
N GLY A 207 -6.37 0.74 6.68
CA GLY A 207 -4.91 0.72 6.57
C GLY A 207 -4.16 0.06 7.72
N ARG A 208 -4.83 -0.26 8.84
CA ARG A 208 -4.17 -0.74 10.06
C ARG A 208 -3.26 -1.96 9.81
N ALA A 209 -3.78 -3.03 9.19
CA ALA A 209 -2.98 -4.23 8.96
C ALA A 209 -1.83 -4.00 7.95
N PRO A 210 -2.03 -3.33 6.79
CA PRO A 210 -0.95 -2.95 5.88
C PRO A 210 0.14 -2.07 6.52
N TRP A 211 -0.23 -1.12 7.39
CA TRP A 211 0.75 -0.29 8.10
C TRP A 211 1.54 -1.07 9.15
N GLN A 212 0.94 -2.08 9.78
CA GLN A 212 1.67 -3.00 10.67
C GLN A 212 2.59 -3.95 9.89
N VAL A 213 2.25 -4.32 8.64
CA VAL A 213 3.18 -5.01 7.75
C VAL A 213 4.34 -4.09 7.37
N LEU A 214 4.08 -2.82 7.03
CA LEU A 214 5.13 -1.83 6.80
C LEU A 214 6.11 -1.74 7.98
N ALA A 215 5.60 -1.69 9.21
CA ALA A 215 6.43 -1.63 10.40
C ALA A 215 7.43 -2.79 10.50
N GLY A 216 7.08 -3.98 9.98
CA GLY A 216 7.98 -5.14 9.94
C GLY A 216 8.85 -5.24 8.69
N LEU A 217 8.62 -4.40 7.67
CA LEU A 217 9.43 -4.31 6.46
C LEU A 217 10.52 -3.23 6.58
N ALA A 218 10.19 -2.11 7.23
CA ALA A 218 11.03 -0.92 7.29
C ALA A 218 11.99 -0.94 8.49
N ASP A 219 12.83 -1.97 8.57
CA ASP A 219 13.96 -1.96 9.50
C ASP A 219 15.02 -0.94 9.03
N GLY A 220 15.75 -0.33 9.96
CA GLY A 220 16.85 0.60 9.68
C GLY A 220 16.46 2.09 9.72
N ASP A 221 17.33 2.92 9.15
CA ASP A 221 17.18 4.38 9.16
C ASP A 221 16.47 4.84 7.88
N TRP A 222 15.42 5.66 8.06
CA TRP A 222 14.58 6.15 6.98
C TRP A 222 14.46 7.67 7.02
N THR A 223 14.49 8.28 5.84
CA THR A 223 14.01 9.64 5.64
C THR A 223 12.57 9.59 5.17
N ALA A 224 11.70 10.41 5.76
CA ALA A 224 10.26 10.37 5.49
C ALA A 224 9.71 11.74 5.08
N GLU A 225 8.79 11.73 4.12
CA GLU A 225 8.06 12.91 3.68
C GLU A 225 6.57 12.56 3.57
N VAL A 226 5.70 13.33 4.23
CA VAL A 226 4.25 13.27 4.05
C VAL A 226 3.86 14.27 2.97
N LEU A 227 3.33 13.77 1.86
CA LEU A 227 2.89 14.58 0.73
C LEU A 227 1.46 15.07 0.89
N TYR A 228 0.63 14.32 1.62
CA TYR A 228 -0.77 14.64 1.88
C TYR A 228 -1.26 13.97 3.15
N SER A 229 -2.05 14.67 3.96
CA SER A 229 -2.77 14.09 5.10
C SER A 229 -4.00 14.95 5.43
N ALA A 230 -5.19 14.45 5.12
CA ALA A 230 -6.47 15.12 5.40
C ALA A 230 -7.64 14.14 5.31
N ALA A 231 -8.85 14.61 5.67
CA ALA A 231 -10.09 13.83 5.59
C ALA A 231 -11.22 14.54 4.82
N PRO A 232 -11.01 14.91 3.55
CA PRO A 232 -11.95 15.76 2.78
C PRO A 232 -13.36 15.15 2.63
N PHE A 233 -13.45 13.81 2.61
CA PHE A 233 -14.70 13.06 2.43
C PHE A 233 -15.15 12.33 3.70
N GLY A 234 -14.69 12.79 4.87
CA GLY A 234 -14.95 12.13 6.15
C GLY A 234 -14.17 10.82 6.33
N VAL A 235 -13.17 10.57 5.48
CA VAL A 235 -12.24 9.45 5.57
C VAL A 235 -10.81 9.98 5.59
N GLY A 236 -9.99 9.53 6.53
CA GLY A 236 -8.57 9.90 6.60
C GLY A 236 -7.78 9.33 5.42
N TYR A 237 -7.05 10.18 4.72
CA TYR A 237 -6.16 9.79 3.63
C TYR A 237 -4.75 10.30 3.89
N HIS A 238 -3.77 9.40 3.83
CA HIS A 238 -2.37 9.70 4.09
C HIS A 238 -1.52 9.27 2.89
N VAL A 239 -0.69 10.18 2.39
CA VAL A 239 0.30 9.90 1.35
C VAL A 239 1.68 10.21 1.90
N ALA A 240 2.55 9.21 1.97
CA ALA A 240 3.91 9.36 2.45
C ALA A 240 4.91 8.58 1.58
N VAL A 241 6.15 9.05 1.54
CA VAL A 241 7.27 8.36 0.91
C VAL A 241 8.39 8.24 1.93
N TRP A 242 8.92 7.03 2.09
CA TRP A 242 10.11 6.77 2.89
C TRP A 242 11.25 6.32 1.96
N ASP A 243 12.40 6.94 2.13
CA ASP A 243 13.64 6.61 1.45
C ASP A 243 14.65 6.10 2.47
N HIS A 244 15.21 4.91 2.22
CA HIS A 244 16.22 4.34 3.09
C HIS A 244 17.43 5.28 3.11
N ALA A 245 17.90 5.63 4.30
CA ALA A 245 19.00 6.57 4.52
C ALA A 245 20.36 6.00 4.08
#